data_AF-A0AB35IIG9-F1
#
_entry.id   AF-A0AB35IIG9-F1
#
_cell.length_a   1.000
_cell.length_b   1.000
_cell.length_c   1.000
_cell.angle_alpha   90.00
_cell.angle_beta   90.00
_cell.angle_gamma   90.00
#
_symmetry.space_group_name_H-M   'P 1'
#
loop_
_entity.id
_entity.type
_entity.pdbx_description
1 polymer ?
#
loop_
_entity_poly.entity_id
_entity_poly.type
_entity_poly.pdbx_seq_one_letter_code
_entity_poly.pdbx_strand_id
1 'polypeptide(L)'
;MFDFFKKKKDPVEESGKLEMNKEMFLSTMKVITDYTQRDVIKIELSNDECSIFDSKFGGLPYLGVDDEVPLSTDNKQLRLLGQINFADLPMNSYQLEAGLLQFWAMDNDLYGLDFENMISQAESRVIYYSSIDCI
;
A
#
# COMPACT_ATOMS: atom_id res chain seq x y z
N MET A 1 19.49 -66.80 -19.81
CA MET A 1 19.77 -65.68 -18.88
C MET A 1 20.49 -64.63 -19.70
N PHE A 2 19.86 -63.48 -19.90
CA PHE A 2 20.24 -62.49 -20.93
C PHE A 2 21.34 -61.55 -20.42
N ASP A 3 22.35 -61.31 -21.27
CA ASP A 3 23.40 -60.30 -21.09
C ASP A 3 22.81 -58.89 -21.16
N PHE A 4 22.73 -58.19 -20.02
CA PHE A 4 22.23 -56.82 -19.91
C PHE A 4 23.33 -55.77 -19.66
N PHE A 5 24.61 -56.16 -19.58
CA PHE A 5 25.73 -55.23 -19.39
C PHE A 5 26.23 -54.62 -20.69
N LYS A 6 25.38 -53.85 -21.37
CA LYS A 6 25.77 -52.71 -22.21
C LYS A 6 24.66 -51.66 -22.20
N LYS A 7 24.52 -50.94 -21.08
CA LYS A 7 23.93 -49.59 -21.16
C LYS A 7 25.07 -48.61 -21.40
N LYS A 8 25.12 -48.08 -22.63
CA LYS A 8 25.81 -46.81 -22.90
C LYS A 8 25.28 -45.81 -21.88
N LYS A 9 26.20 -45.13 -21.18
CA LYS A 9 25.87 -43.89 -20.50
C LYS A 9 25.60 -42.90 -21.62
N ASP A 10 24.33 -42.66 -21.95
CA ASP A 10 23.98 -41.53 -22.78
C ASP A 10 24.59 -40.29 -22.10
N PRO A 11 25.27 -39.38 -22.84
CA PRO A 11 25.71 -38.14 -22.26
C PRO A 11 24.45 -37.45 -21.76
N VAL A 12 24.28 -37.38 -20.45
CA VAL A 12 23.45 -36.35 -19.86
C VAL A 12 24.13 -35.07 -20.30
N GLU A 13 23.58 -34.41 -21.31
CA GLU A 13 23.85 -32.99 -21.52
C GLU A 13 23.56 -32.35 -20.16
N GLU A 14 24.61 -32.01 -19.44
CA GLU A 14 24.51 -31.00 -18.39
C GLU A 14 23.95 -29.78 -19.10
N SER A 15 22.64 -29.57 -18.99
CA SER A 15 22.00 -28.31 -19.31
C SER A 15 22.77 -27.27 -18.54
N GLY A 16 23.66 -26.55 -19.23
CA GLY A 16 24.65 -25.69 -18.61
C GLY A 16 23.97 -24.85 -17.56
N LYS A 17 24.43 -24.92 -16.31
CA LYS A 17 24.02 -23.96 -15.29
C LYS A 17 24.31 -22.60 -15.88
N LEU A 18 23.25 -21.86 -16.20
CA LEU A 18 23.36 -20.49 -16.65
C LEU A 18 23.93 -19.71 -15.47
N GLU A 19 25.25 -19.54 -15.43
CA GLU A 19 25.88 -18.69 -14.44
C GLU A 19 25.47 -17.26 -14.74
N MET A 20 24.62 -16.72 -13.87
CA MET A 20 24.15 -15.35 -13.95
C MET A 20 25.36 -14.42 -13.78
N ASN A 21 25.81 -13.82 -14.87
CA ASN A 21 26.84 -12.78 -14.80
C ASN A 21 26.20 -11.42 -14.50
N LYS A 22 27.04 -10.46 -14.09
CA LYS A 22 26.60 -9.11 -13.68
C LYS A 22 25.84 -8.39 -14.79
N GLU A 23 26.23 -8.57 -16.05
CA GLU A 23 25.59 -7.90 -17.19
C GLU A 23 24.18 -8.45 -17.45
N MET A 24 24.03 -9.78 -17.42
CA MET A 24 22.73 -10.44 -17.55
C MET A 24 21.78 -10.07 -16.41
N PHE A 25 22.30 -9.96 -15.18
CA PHE A 25 21.50 -9.50 -14.04
C PHE A 25 21.03 -8.05 -14.23
N LEU A 26 21.94 -7.14 -14.60
CA LEU A 26 21.61 -5.73 -14.81
C LEU A 26 20.63 -5.53 -15.96
N SER A 27 20.78 -6.26 -17.07
CA SER A 27 19.84 -6.19 -18.19
C SER A 27 18.46 -6.73 -17.83
N THR A 28 18.41 -7.84 -17.08
CA THR A 28 17.14 -8.40 -16.57
C THR A 28 16.46 -7.43 -15.61
N MET A 29 17.20 -6.84 -14.66
CA MET A 29 16.65 -5.84 -13.74
C MET A 29 16.14 -4.59 -14.47
N LYS A 30 16.84 -4.15 -15.51
CA LYS A 30 16.38 -3.04 -16.36
C LYS A 30 15.05 -3.40 -17.04
N VAL A 31 14.95 -4.57 -17.68
CA VAL A 31 13.71 -5.02 -18.33
C VAL A 31 12.55 -5.10 -17.35
N ILE A 32 12.77 -5.69 -16.16
CA ILE A 32 11.74 -5.77 -15.12
C ILE A 32 11.32 -4.36 -14.69
N THR A 33 12.28 -3.49 -14.38
CA THR A 33 11.99 -2.11 -13.96
C THR A 33 11.23 -1.34 -15.03
N ASP A 34 11.66 -1.40 -16.28
CA ASP A 34 11.01 -0.69 -17.39
C ASP A 34 9.54 -1.14 -17.56
N TYR A 35 9.24 -2.41 -17.28
CA TYR A 35 7.89 -2.98 -17.38
C TYR A 35 7.03 -2.75 -16.13
N THR A 36 7.63 -2.78 -14.95
CA THR A 36 6.92 -2.70 -13.66
C THR A 36 6.90 -1.31 -13.06
N GLN A 37 7.69 -0.36 -13.57
CA GLN A 37 7.67 1.03 -13.10
C GLN A 37 6.25 1.61 -13.19
N ARG A 38 5.89 2.35 -12.15
CA ARG A 38 4.62 3.07 -12.03
C ARG A 38 4.93 4.43 -11.43
N ASP A 39 4.16 5.43 -11.82
CA ASP A 39 4.18 6.72 -11.12
C ASP A 39 3.72 6.51 -9.68
N VAL A 40 4.44 7.15 -8.75
CA VAL A 40 4.15 7.07 -7.32
C VAL A 40 4.29 8.45 -6.70
N ILE A 41 3.51 8.69 -5.65
CA ILE A 41 3.68 9.87 -4.80
C ILE A 41 4.55 9.44 -3.62
N LYS A 42 5.76 9.99 -3.54
CA LYS A 42 6.64 9.79 -2.40
C LYS A 42 6.17 10.69 -1.25
N ILE A 43 5.92 10.09 -0.09
CA ILE A 43 5.56 10.81 1.13
C ILE A 43 6.81 10.88 2.02
N GLU A 44 7.16 12.09 2.45
CA GLU A 44 8.23 12.35 3.41
C GLU A 44 7.61 12.94 4.68
N LEU A 45 8.06 12.50 5.85
CA LEU A 45 7.50 12.90 7.14
C LEU A 45 8.39 13.93 7.82
N SER A 46 7.78 14.94 8.42
CA SER A 46 8.40 15.85 9.39
C SER A 46 7.59 15.86 10.70
N ASN A 47 8.17 16.41 11.77
CA ASN A 47 7.50 16.55 13.07
C ASN A 47 6.92 17.96 13.26
N ASP A 48 6.58 18.64 12.16
CA ASP A 48 6.00 19.97 12.20
C ASP A 48 4.55 19.92 12.72
N GLU A 49 4.04 21.02 13.26
CA GLU A 49 2.64 21.10 13.69
C GLU A 49 1.72 21.09 12.46
N CYS A 50 0.71 20.21 12.46
CA CYS A 50 -0.27 20.09 11.39
C CYS A 50 -1.64 20.62 11.82
N SER A 51 -2.24 21.49 10.99
CA SER A 51 -3.64 21.89 11.07
C SER A 51 -4.57 20.71 10.80
N ILE A 52 -5.85 20.80 11.18
CA ILE A 52 -6.84 19.74 10.88
C ILE A 52 -7.05 19.51 9.37
N PHE A 53 -6.62 20.42 8.50
CA PHE A 53 -6.78 20.31 7.05
C PHE A 53 -5.56 19.74 6.33
N ASP A 54 -4.42 19.63 7.01
CA ASP A 54 -3.17 19.21 6.37
C ASP A 54 -3.12 17.69 6.21
N SER A 55 -2.37 17.22 5.21
CA SER A 55 -1.94 15.83 5.15
C SER A 55 -1.08 15.48 6.37
N LYS A 56 -1.44 14.40 7.07
CA LYS A 56 -0.76 13.99 8.30
C LYS A 56 -0.95 12.50 8.58
N PHE A 57 -0.11 11.94 9.46
CA PHE A 57 -0.30 10.60 10.03
C PHE A 57 -0.58 10.73 11.52
N GLY A 58 -1.70 10.18 11.97
CA GLY A 58 -2.22 10.37 13.33
C GLY A 58 -2.65 11.82 13.63
N GLY A 59 -2.71 12.16 14.92
CA GLY A 59 -3.09 13.50 15.38
C GLY A 59 -4.59 13.78 15.36
N LEU A 60 -4.96 15.06 15.41
CA LEU A 60 -6.36 15.50 15.40
C LEU A 60 -6.90 15.49 13.95
N PRO A 61 -7.96 14.72 13.65
CA PRO A 61 -8.57 14.66 12.33
C PRO A 61 -9.41 15.91 12.04
N TYR A 62 -9.63 16.21 10.77
CA TYR A 62 -10.82 16.95 10.36
C TYR A 62 -12.06 16.07 10.55
N LEU A 63 -13.13 16.67 11.06
CA LEU A 63 -14.49 16.13 11.05
C LEU A 63 -15.40 17.27 10.58
N GLY A 64 -16.37 16.97 9.72
CA GLY A 64 -17.40 17.93 9.37
C GLY A 64 -18.23 18.33 10.58
N VAL A 65 -18.99 19.43 10.46
CA VAL A 65 -19.74 20.01 11.58
C VAL A 65 -20.68 19.01 12.26
N ASP A 66 -21.31 18.14 11.47
CA ASP A 66 -22.27 17.14 11.95
C ASP A 66 -21.69 15.72 11.98
N ASP A 67 -20.39 15.56 11.74
CA ASP A 67 -19.74 14.25 11.72
C ASP A 67 -19.27 13.83 13.11
N GLU A 68 -19.46 12.55 13.40
CA GLU A 68 -18.91 11.91 14.58
C GLU A 68 -17.65 11.11 14.25
N VAL A 69 -16.80 10.91 15.26
CA VAL A 69 -15.66 10.01 15.10
C VAL A 69 -16.17 8.61 14.74
N PRO A 70 -15.61 7.96 13.71
CA PRO A 70 -16.07 6.63 13.33
C PRO A 70 -15.89 5.64 14.47
N LEU A 71 -16.93 4.84 14.70
CA LEU A 71 -16.96 3.79 15.71
C LEU A 71 -16.86 2.41 15.05
N SER A 72 -16.32 1.46 15.82
CA SER A 72 -16.35 0.05 15.50
C SER A 72 -17.71 -0.60 15.80
N THR A 73 -17.87 -1.88 15.45
CA THR A 73 -19.12 -2.61 15.73
C THR A 73 -19.47 -2.71 17.21
N ASP A 74 -18.46 -2.64 18.08
CA ASP A 74 -18.59 -2.62 19.54
C ASP A 74 -18.74 -1.19 20.12
N ASN A 75 -19.03 -0.19 19.29
CA ASN A 75 -19.07 1.23 19.67
C ASN A 75 -17.75 1.76 20.25
N LYS A 76 -16.61 1.18 19.87
CA LYS A 76 -15.29 1.70 20.25
C LYS A 76 -14.82 2.71 19.22
N GLN A 77 -14.27 3.81 19.69
CA GLN A 77 -13.76 4.87 18.83
C GLN A 77 -12.55 4.38 18.01
N LEU A 78 -12.61 4.54 16.69
CA LEU A 78 -11.46 4.31 15.82
C LEU A 78 -10.45 5.46 15.95
N ARG A 79 -9.18 5.16 15.71
CA ARG A 79 -8.12 6.17 15.65
C ARG A 79 -7.77 6.49 14.21
N LEU A 80 -7.47 7.77 13.96
CA LEU A 80 -6.93 8.21 12.68
C LEU A 80 -5.52 7.63 12.52
N LEU A 81 -5.28 6.89 11.44
CA LEU A 81 -3.95 6.46 11.02
C LEU A 81 -3.28 7.53 10.16
N GLY A 82 -4.06 8.19 9.30
CA GLY A 82 -3.62 9.34 8.56
C GLY A 82 -4.73 9.94 7.73
N GLN A 83 -4.48 11.17 7.28
CA GLN A 83 -5.29 11.82 6.27
C GLN A 83 -4.41 12.44 5.20
N ILE A 84 -4.95 12.49 3.99
CA ILE A 84 -4.29 13.05 2.82
C ILE A 84 -5.22 14.11 2.27
N ASN A 85 -4.77 15.36 2.29
CA ASN A 85 -5.42 16.44 1.58
C ASN A 85 -4.92 16.42 0.14
N PHE A 86 -5.84 16.30 -0.81
CA PHE A 86 -5.48 16.24 -2.22
C PHE A 86 -4.87 17.53 -2.74
N ALA A 87 -5.11 18.66 -2.07
CA ALA A 87 -4.43 19.93 -2.37
C ALA A 87 -2.92 19.91 -2.05
N ASP A 88 -2.47 19.02 -1.15
CA ASP A 88 -1.04 18.86 -0.81
C ASP A 88 -0.31 17.92 -1.78
N LEU A 89 -1.06 17.17 -2.59
CA LEU A 89 -0.48 16.21 -3.51
C LEU A 89 0.08 16.92 -4.76
N PRO A 90 1.21 16.45 -5.30
CA PRO A 90 1.66 16.91 -6.60
C PRO A 90 0.64 16.55 -7.68
N MET A 91 0.64 17.29 -8.79
CA MET A 91 -0.17 16.97 -9.97
C MET A 91 0.01 15.49 -10.35
N ASN A 92 -1.09 14.77 -10.43
CA ASN A 92 -1.09 13.32 -10.62
C ASN A 92 -2.25 12.89 -11.55
N SER A 93 -2.17 11.67 -12.06
CA SER A 93 -3.14 11.14 -13.03
C SER A 93 -4.47 10.70 -12.40
N TYR A 94 -4.61 10.77 -11.07
CA TYR A 94 -5.81 10.32 -10.36
C TYR A 94 -6.96 11.34 -10.44
N GLN A 95 -6.72 12.57 -10.92
CA GLN A 95 -7.74 13.62 -11.11
C GLN A 95 -8.49 14.00 -9.82
N LEU A 96 -7.87 13.75 -8.66
CA LEU A 96 -8.38 14.13 -7.37
C LEU A 96 -7.78 15.49 -7.01
N GLU A 97 -8.45 16.56 -7.45
CA GLU A 97 -7.94 17.94 -7.30
C GLU A 97 -8.23 18.55 -5.93
N ALA A 98 -9.24 18.03 -5.23
CA ALA A 98 -9.67 18.56 -3.93
C ALA A 98 -10.36 17.49 -3.08
N GLY A 99 -10.34 17.72 -1.77
CA GLY A 99 -10.95 16.86 -0.77
C GLY A 99 -9.92 16.23 0.17
N LEU A 100 -10.44 15.48 1.14
CA LEU A 100 -9.66 14.94 2.25
C LEU A 100 -9.98 13.46 2.41
N LEU A 101 -8.97 12.61 2.22
CA LEU A 101 -9.07 11.16 2.40
C LEU A 101 -8.50 10.78 3.76
N GLN A 102 -9.25 10.02 4.55
CA GLN A 102 -8.86 9.58 5.88
C GLN A 102 -8.87 8.07 6.01
N PHE A 103 -7.90 7.54 6.76
CA PHE A 103 -7.77 6.14 7.11
C PHE A 103 -7.88 5.98 8.62
N TRP A 104 -8.80 5.12 9.05
CA TRP A 104 -9.13 4.89 10.46
C TRP A 104 -9.02 3.41 10.79
N ALA A 105 -8.59 3.10 12.00
CA ALA A 105 -8.48 1.72 12.49
C ALA A 105 -8.70 1.62 14.00
N MET A 106 -9.08 0.44 14.45
CA MET A 106 -9.05 0.09 15.86
C MET A 106 -7.63 0.12 16.40
N ASP A 107 -7.48 0.60 17.64
CA ASP A 107 -6.24 0.52 18.40
C ASP A 107 -6.17 -0.82 19.13
N ASN A 108 -6.02 -1.89 18.36
CA ASN A 108 -5.82 -3.25 18.84
C ASN A 108 -4.63 -3.90 18.11
N ASP A 109 -4.23 -5.10 18.53
CA ASP A 109 -3.05 -5.79 17.99
C ASP A 109 -3.11 -6.07 16.48
N LEU A 110 -4.30 -6.02 15.89
CA LEU A 110 -4.56 -6.30 14.48
C LEU A 110 -4.96 -5.07 13.66
N TYR A 111 -5.00 -3.87 14.27
CA TYR A 111 -5.45 -2.63 13.64
C TYR A 111 -6.80 -2.77 12.90
N GLY A 112 -7.73 -3.52 13.48
CA GLY A 112 -9.05 -3.74 12.87
C GLY A 112 -9.06 -4.62 11.62
N LEU A 113 -8.01 -5.40 11.38
CA LEU A 113 -7.95 -6.36 10.28
C LEU A 113 -8.98 -7.47 10.45
N ASP A 114 -9.76 -7.68 9.39
CA ASP A 114 -10.68 -8.80 9.24
C ASP A 114 -10.08 -9.80 8.22
N PHE A 115 -9.74 -11.00 8.69
CA PHE A 115 -9.10 -12.03 7.87
C PHE A 115 -10.08 -12.72 6.90
N GLU A 116 -11.37 -12.68 7.19
CA GLU A 116 -12.41 -13.24 6.32
C GLU A 116 -12.83 -12.22 5.25
N ASN A 117 -12.86 -10.94 5.62
CA ASN A 117 -13.19 -9.85 4.71
C ASN A 117 -12.21 -8.67 4.83
N MET A 118 -11.14 -8.72 4.04
CA MET A 118 -10.07 -7.71 4.06
C MET A 118 -10.49 -6.28 3.66
N ILE A 119 -11.70 -6.08 3.14
CA ILE A 119 -12.27 -4.76 2.81
C ILE A 119 -13.39 -4.33 3.78
N SER A 120 -13.56 -5.07 4.88
CA SER A 120 -14.54 -4.75 5.91
C SER A 120 -14.25 -3.39 6.56
N GLN A 121 -15.29 -2.57 6.68
CA GLN A 121 -15.24 -1.29 7.40
C GLN A 121 -15.85 -1.37 8.80
N ALA A 122 -15.89 -2.58 9.38
CA ALA A 122 -16.40 -2.83 10.72
C ALA A 122 -15.45 -2.30 11.80
N GLU A 123 -14.16 -2.63 11.70
CA GLU A 123 -13.12 -2.28 12.68
C GLU A 123 -12.04 -1.35 12.08
N SER A 124 -12.21 -0.97 10.82
CA SER A 124 -11.44 0.05 10.11
C SER A 124 -12.39 0.93 9.29
N ARG A 125 -11.97 2.11 8.84
CA ARG A 125 -12.81 2.93 7.96
C ARG A 125 -11.95 3.77 7.01
N VAL A 126 -12.44 3.91 5.79
CA VAL A 126 -11.90 4.88 4.82
C VAL A 126 -12.99 5.91 4.57
N ILE A 127 -12.72 7.16 4.92
CA ILE A 127 -13.67 8.27 4.76
C ILE A 127 -13.09 9.23 3.73
N TYR A 128 -13.90 9.63 2.77
CA TYR A 128 -13.55 10.67 1.80
C TYR A 128 -14.53 11.83 1.93
N TYR A 129 -13.97 13.02 2.20
CA TYR A 129 -14.69 14.29 2.13
C TYR A 129 -14.43 14.93 0.78
N SER A 130 -15.45 15.01 -0.06
CA SER A 130 -15.37 15.68 -1.37
C SER A 130 -15.25 17.20 -1.27
N SER A 131 -15.71 17.77 -0.16
CA SER A 131 -15.56 19.18 0.20
C SER A 131 -15.28 19.30 1.68
N ILE A 132 -14.47 20.29 2.04
CA ILE A 132 -14.16 20.63 3.43
C ILE A 132 -15.03 21.83 3.80
N ASP A 133 -15.65 21.78 4.98
CA ASP A 133 -16.47 22.86 5.49
C ASP A 133 -15.62 24.12 5.67
N CYS A 134 -16.07 25.23 5.08
CA CYS A 134 -15.46 26.53 5.31
C CYS A 134 -15.88 27.02 6.70
N ILE A 135 -14.91 27.28 7.57
CA ILE A 135 -15.11 27.90 8.89
C ILE A 135 -15.48 29.38 8.73
#